data_AF-A0A1X9MGT3-F1
#
_entry.id   AF-A0A1X9MGT3-F1
#
_cell.length_a   1.000
_cell.length_b   1.000
_cell.length_c   1.000
_cell.angle_alpha   90.00
_cell.angle_beta   90.00
_cell.angle_gamma   90.00
#
_symmetry.space_group_name_H-M   'P 1'
#
loop_
_entity.id
_entity.type
_entity.pdbx_description
1 polymer ?
#
loop_
_entity_poly.entity_id
_entity_poly.type
_entity_poly.pdbx_seq_one_letter_code
_entity_poly.pdbx_strand_id
1 'polypeptide(L)'
;MSQHDFNDQEPQENKPSKTKEVGKQVGKILVKKAAVKGGATTLFNPYVLGGIAVVFLVLFMMIALYAFVIFFSTSPEDQGYDGYWGGALSEIGENEIPAEFIPIYQAAEQEYGVPWNLLAAIHRVETVFSTLDPMQSPVGAEGHTQFMPCTWVGWNHPSCSGLGAGNIPDHVKTDPAMIEKYGGYGVDASGNGMADPWDLEDAIFSAANYLAANGAATGDFEGAVFAYNRASWYVDDVLSYADRYVDGFVALDFDYLPSGVTNELVQVGTKWIGSSTYVFGGGRNQSDIAVGRFDCSSFIHWAFNQVGVEVGPLHSVTTDTLKHMGQSVPPSEMKPGDLVFFDTYKIDGHVGIYAGDGQFIGAQSSTGVAFVDMTSGYWANVFNGRVQRFGS
;
A
#
# COMPACT_ATOMS: atom_id res chain seq x y z
N MET A 1 39.63 -4.99 -50.18
CA MET A 1 40.34 -5.41 -51.41
C MET A 1 41.09 -6.68 -51.04
N SER A 2 40.73 -7.93 -51.34
CA SER A 2 39.72 -8.64 -52.16
C SER A 2 39.24 -9.85 -51.31
N GLN A 3 37.95 -10.25 -51.24
CA GLN A 3 37.09 -10.96 -52.20
C GLN A 3 37.65 -12.25 -52.84
N HIS A 4 36.99 -13.37 -52.51
CA HIS A 4 36.66 -14.62 -53.24
C HIS A 4 36.52 -15.77 -52.22
N ASP A 5 35.54 -16.67 -52.22
CA ASP A 5 34.37 -16.87 -53.08
C ASP A 5 33.31 -17.70 -52.33
N PHE A 6 32.07 -17.52 -52.77
CA PHE A 6 30.85 -18.20 -52.35
C PHE A 6 30.83 -19.68 -52.74
N ASN A 7 30.11 -20.50 -51.97
CA ASN A 7 29.43 -21.66 -52.52
C ASN A 7 28.08 -21.85 -51.83
N ASP A 8 27.02 -21.69 -52.61
CA ASP A 8 25.61 -21.92 -52.27
C ASP A 8 25.30 -23.43 -52.30
N GLN A 9 24.62 -23.94 -51.27
CA GLN A 9 23.59 -24.98 -51.43
C GLN A 9 22.46 -24.77 -50.42
N GLU A 10 21.25 -24.73 -50.97
CA GLU A 10 19.93 -24.51 -50.35
C GLU A 10 19.31 -25.87 -49.87
N PRO A 11 18.05 -25.93 -49.41
CA PRO A 11 17.63 -26.09 -48.02
C PRO A 11 17.22 -27.52 -47.63
N GLN A 12 17.31 -27.86 -46.33
CA GLN A 12 16.77 -29.10 -45.76
C GLN A 12 15.52 -28.81 -44.91
N GLU A 13 14.38 -29.32 -45.38
CA GLU A 13 13.08 -29.29 -44.70
C GLU A 13 12.84 -30.59 -43.90
N ASN A 14 12.30 -30.43 -42.68
CA ASN A 14 11.54 -31.38 -41.86
C ASN A 14 12.21 -32.64 -41.25
N LYS A 15 12.27 -32.68 -39.91
CA LYS A 15 11.34 -33.53 -39.09
C LYS A 15 11.42 -33.25 -37.57
N PRO A 16 10.29 -33.41 -36.84
CA PRO A 16 10.15 -33.03 -35.44
C PRO A 16 10.79 -34.01 -34.45
N SER A 17 11.26 -33.44 -33.33
CA SER A 17 11.93 -34.11 -32.20
C SER A 17 11.04 -35.10 -31.45
N LYS A 18 11.66 -36.20 -31.03
CA LYS A 18 11.10 -37.37 -30.35
C LYS A 18 10.81 -37.09 -28.87
N THR A 19 9.54 -36.91 -28.52
CA THR A 19 9.08 -36.97 -27.11
C THR A 19 7.78 -37.79 -26.94
N LYS A 20 7.62 -38.89 -27.69
CA LYS A 20 6.39 -39.71 -27.66
C LYS A 20 6.57 -41.22 -27.45
N GLU A 21 7.68 -41.66 -26.86
CA GLU A 21 7.99 -43.10 -26.73
C GLU A 21 8.36 -43.60 -25.33
N VAL A 22 7.83 -42.99 -24.25
CA VAL A 22 8.01 -43.50 -22.87
C VAL A 22 6.79 -44.30 -22.36
N GLY A 23 5.68 -44.38 -23.11
CA GLY A 23 4.43 -45.03 -22.67
C GLY A 23 4.32 -46.55 -22.84
N LYS A 24 5.35 -47.27 -23.33
CA LYS A 24 5.20 -48.67 -23.79
C LYS A 24 5.91 -49.74 -22.96
N GLN A 25 6.45 -49.41 -21.78
CA GLN A 25 7.26 -50.34 -20.98
C GLN A 25 6.69 -50.78 -19.61
N VAL A 26 5.45 -50.44 -19.24
CA VAL A 26 4.90 -50.83 -17.92
C VAL A 26 3.87 -51.99 -17.97
N GLY A 27 3.44 -52.45 -19.15
CA GLY A 27 2.36 -53.45 -19.28
C GLY A 27 2.77 -54.92 -19.53
N LYS A 28 3.98 -55.36 -19.15
CA LYS A 28 4.48 -56.72 -19.46
C LYS A 28 4.83 -57.60 -18.25
N ILE A 29 4.37 -57.24 -17.06
CA ILE A 29 4.47 -58.08 -15.86
C ILE A 29 3.05 -58.34 -15.37
N LEU A 30 2.38 -59.37 -15.89
CA LEU A 30 1.31 -60.10 -15.22
C LEU A 30 1.07 -61.44 -15.97
N VAL A 31 1.90 -62.42 -15.58
CA VAL A 31 1.60 -63.84 -15.38
C VAL A 31 1.05 -64.67 -16.57
N LYS A 32 1.91 -65.58 -17.04
CA LYS A 32 1.53 -66.80 -17.77
C LYS A 32 0.89 -67.83 -16.83
N LYS A 33 -0.23 -68.41 -17.30
CA LYS A 33 -0.81 -69.74 -17.03
C LYS A 33 -1.30 -70.07 -15.60
N ALA A 34 -2.62 -70.10 -15.47
CA ALA A 34 -3.32 -71.22 -14.83
C ALA A 34 -4.61 -71.51 -15.60
N ALA A 35 -4.58 -72.55 -16.44
CA ALA A 35 -5.79 -73.18 -16.93
C ALA A 35 -6.21 -74.24 -15.90
N VAL A 36 -7.30 -74.00 -15.18
CA VAL A 36 -8.03 -75.04 -14.46
C VAL A 36 -9.50 -74.93 -14.86
N LYS A 37 -10.00 -75.99 -15.50
CA LYS A 37 -11.42 -76.25 -15.75
C LYS A 37 -12.13 -76.48 -14.41
N GLY A 38 -13.27 -75.85 -14.20
CA GLY A 38 -14.18 -76.18 -13.11
C GLY A 38 -15.10 -75.01 -12.80
N GLY A 39 -16.37 -75.13 -13.17
CA GLY A 39 -17.35 -74.05 -13.10
C GLY A 39 -17.61 -73.53 -11.68
N ALA A 40 -17.67 -72.21 -11.58
CA ALA A 40 -18.59 -71.50 -10.71
C ALA A 40 -19.02 -70.26 -11.49
N THR A 41 -20.22 -70.30 -12.06
CA THR A 41 -20.90 -69.16 -12.68
C THR A 41 -21.21 -68.12 -11.59
N THR A 42 -20.31 -67.17 -11.38
CA THR A 42 -20.67 -65.92 -10.71
C THR A 42 -21.36 -65.04 -11.74
N LEU A 43 -22.69 -65.09 -11.76
CA LEU A 43 -23.53 -64.17 -12.52
C LEU A 43 -23.27 -62.74 -12.01
N PHE A 44 -22.40 -61.99 -12.68
CA PHE A 44 -22.30 -60.55 -12.46
C PHE A 44 -23.57 -59.91 -12.98
N ASN A 45 -24.49 -59.64 -12.07
CA ASN A 45 -25.73 -58.96 -12.38
C ASN A 45 -25.40 -57.55 -12.91
N PRO A 46 -25.77 -57.19 -14.16
CA PRO A 46 -25.47 -55.89 -14.74
C PRO A 46 -26.07 -54.74 -13.94
N TYR A 47 -27.12 -54.99 -13.14
CA TYR A 47 -27.69 -54.01 -12.21
C TYR A 47 -26.76 -53.68 -11.04
N VAL A 48 -25.87 -54.60 -10.63
CA VAL A 48 -24.89 -54.37 -9.55
C VAL A 48 -23.73 -53.52 -10.05
N LEU A 49 -23.25 -53.76 -11.28
CA LEU A 49 -22.23 -52.91 -11.93
C LEU A 49 -22.76 -51.51 -12.24
N GLY A 50 -24.01 -51.40 -12.71
CA GLY A 50 -24.70 -50.13 -12.90
C GLY A 50 -24.90 -49.38 -11.57
N GLY A 51 -25.29 -50.08 -10.51
CA GLY A 51 -25.43 -49.50 -9.17
C GLY A 51 -24.11 -48.96 -8.61
N ILE A 52 -23.01 -49.69 -8.78
CA ILE A 52 -21.66 -49.23 -8.36
C ILE A 52 -21.26 -47.97 -9.14
N ALA A 53 -21.49 -47.92 -10.45
CA ALA A 53 -21.17 -46.75 -11.27
C ALA A 53 -21.99 -45.51 -10.84
N VAL A 54 -23.27 -45.69 -10.52
CA VAL A 54 -24.13 -44.60 -10.02
C VAL A 54 -23.65 -44.10 -8.65
N VAL A 55 -23.26 -45.01 -7.75
CA VAL A 55 -22.70 -44.63 -6.43
C VAL A 55 -21.42 -43.81 -6.59
N PHE A 56 -20.50 -44.20 -7.48
CA PHE A 56 -19.28 -43.42 -7.75
C PHE A 56 -19.57 -42.05 -8.36
N LEU A 57 -20.57 -41.96 -9.24
CA LEU A 57 -20.95 -40.70 -9.88
C LEU A 57 -21.59 -39.73 -8.86
N VAL A 58 -22.44 -40.24 -7.96
CA VAL A 58 -23.01 -39.46 -6.84
C VAL A 58 -21.91 -39.01 -5.87
N LEU A 59 -20.97 -39.90 -5.52
CA LEU A 59 -19.84 -39.55 -4.66
C LEU A 59 -18.95 -38.47 -5.31
N PHE A 60 -18.68 -38.60 -6.61
CA PHE A 60 -17.92 -37.60 -7.36
C PHE A 60 -18.66 -36.26 -7.42
N MET A 61 -19.98 -36.25 -7.67
CA MET A 61 -20.76 -35.02 -7.63
C MET A 61 -20.82 -34.40 -6.23
N MET A 62 -20.88 -35.21 -5.16
CA MET A 62 -20.82 -34.72 -3.79
C MET A 62 -19.45 -34.12 -3.45
N ILE A 63 -18.36 -34.76 -3.90
CA ILE A 63 -16.99 -34.23 -3.74
C ILE A 63 -16.82 -32.95 -4.56
N ALA A 64 -17.33 -32.90 -5.80
CA ALA A 64 -17.29 -31.72 -6.64
C ALA A 64 -18.14 -30.59 -6.06
N LEU A 65 -19.32 -30.89 -5.50
CA LEU A 65 -20.17 -29.92 -4.81
C LEU A 65 -19.50 -29.45 -3.52
N TYR A 66 -18.88 -30.33 -2.75
CA TYR A 66 -18.13 -29.97 -1.55
C TYR A 66 -16.91 -29.12 -1.88
N ALA A 67 -16.17 -29.45 -2.93
CA ALA A 67 -15.07 -28.65 -3.44
C ALA A 67 -15.54 -27.31 -4.01
N PHE A 68 -16.72 -27.26 -4.66
CA PHE A 68 -17.36 -26.03 -5.13
C PHE A 68 -17.81 -25.16 -3.96
N VAL A 69 -18.42 -25.75 -2.92
CA VAL A 69 -18.80 -25.05 -1.70
C VAL A 69 -17.56 -24.52 -0.99
N ILE A 70 -16.48 -25.31 -0.85
CA ILE A 70 -15.21 -24.83 -0.30
C ILE A 70 -14.66 -23.69 -1.17
N PHE A 71 -14.55 -23.85 -2.48
CA PHE A 71 -14.02 -22.83 -3.39
C PHE A 71 -14.83 -21.53 -3.41
N PHE A 72 -16.15 -21.60 -3.20
CA PHE A 72 -17.03 -20.43 -3.07
C PHE A 72 -17.16 -19.90 -1.63
N SER A 73 -16.91 -20.70 -0.60
CA SER A 73 -16.80 -20.26 0.80
C SER A 73 -15.40 -19.77 1.17
N THR A 74 -14.39 -20.14 0.37
CA THR A 74 -13.01 -19.65 0.39
C THR A 74 -12.71 -18.82 -0.86
N SER A 75 -13.75 -18.43 -1.62
CA SER A 75 -13.60 -17.20 -2.39
C SER A 75 -13.21 -16.19 -1.34
N PRO A 76 -12.05 -15.53 -1.48
CA PRO A 76 -11.72 -14.48 -0.54
C PRO A 76 -12.97 -13.60 -0.53
N GLU A 77 -13.59 -13.47 0.64
CA GLU A 77 -14.30 -12.23 0.94
C GLU A 77 -13.42 -11.13 0.34
N ASP A 78 -14.03 -10.18 -0.37
CA ASP A 78 -13.42 -8.87 -0.48
C ASP A 78 -13.12 -8.47 0.96
N GLN A 79 -11.93 -8.85 1.42
CA GLN A 79 -11.30 -8.23 2.55
C GLN A 79 -11.05 -6.85 1.98
N GLY A 80 -12.03 -5.99 2.25
CA GLY A 80 -11.73 -4.59 2.43
C GLY A 80 -10.40 -4.53 3.15
N TYR A 81 -9.53 -3.65 2.69
CA TYR A 81 -8.31 -3.39 3.40
C TYR A 81 -8.73 -2.88 4.79
N ASP A 82 -8.82 -3.78 5.76
CA ASP A 82 -9.06 -3.51 7.16
C ASP A 82 -7.74 -2.96 7.69
N GLY A 83 -7.38 -1.73 7.28
CA GLY A 83 -6.25 -1.02 7.87
C GLY A 83 -6.35 -1.14 9.39
N TYR A 84 -5.22 -1.25 10.07
CA TYR A 84 -5.22 -1.44 11.52
C TYR A 84 -5.55 -0.10 12.20
N TRP A 85 -6.84 0.26 12.24
CA TRP A 85 -7.34 1.53 12.76
C TRP A 85 -7.59 1.42 14.27
N GLY A 86 -7.01 2.31 15.09
CA GLY A 86 -7.11 2.24 16.55
C GLY A 86 -6.06 1.34 17.24
N GLY A 87 -4.87 1.21 16.63
CA GLY A 87 -3.77 0.35 17.07
C GLY A 87 -2.88 0.87 18.20
N ALA A 88 -1.85 0.08 18.56
CA ALA A 88 -0.77 0.54 19.42
C ALA A 88 0.10 1.57 18.69
N LEU A 89 0.64 2.53 19.44
CA LEU A 89 1.53 3.55 18.91
C LEU A 89 2.81 2.92 18.37
N SER A 90 3.19 3.28 17.15
CA SER A 90 4.46 2.87 16.56
C SER A 90 5.62 3.71 17.08
N GLU A 91 6.87 3.30 16.85
CA GLU A 91 8.05 4.12 17.19
C GLU A 91 8.02 5.47 16.44
N ILE A 92 7.53 5.49 15.20
CA ILE A 92 7.32 6.74 14.45
C ILE A 92 6.28 7.62 15.16
N GLY A 93 5.16 7.02 15.59
CA GLY A 93 4.13 7.73 16.34
C GLY A 93 4.65 8.29 17.67
N GLU A 94 5.44 7.51 18.42
CA GLU A 94 6.08 7.95 19.67
C GLU A 94 7.03 9.14 19.47
N ASN A 95 7.72 9.20 18.34
CA ASN A 95 8.71 10.24 18.06
C ASN A 95 8.11 11.51 17.41
N GLU A 96 7.11 11.37 16.54
CA GLU A 96 6.52 12.51 15.83
C GLU A 96 5.36 13.17 16.57
N ILE A 97 4.50 12.39 17.22
CA ILE A 97 3.29 12.91 17.87
C ILE A 97 3.66 13.44 19.26
N PRO A 98 3.40 14.72 19.58
CA PRO A 98 3.57 15.22 20.94
C PRO A 98 2.75 14.38 21.93
N ALA A 99 3.42 13.83 22.94
CA ALA A 99 2.82 12.86 23.86
C ALA A 99 1.62 13.45 24.61
N GLU A 100 1.61 14.77 24.83
CA GLU A 100 0.51 15.52 25.43
C GLU A 100 -0.78 15.53 24.58
N PHE A 101 -0.68 15.29 23.26
CA PHE A 101 -1.85 15.29 22.36
C PHE A 101 -2.53 13.93 22.28
N ILE A 102 -1.80 12.84 22.59
CA ILE A 102 -2.32 11.47 22.52
C ILE A 102 -3.61 11.27 23.33
N PRO A 103 -3.71 11.70 24.60
CA PRO A 103 -4.94 11.54 25.37
C PRO A 103 -6.15 12.24 24.75
N ILE A 104 -5.93 13.37 24.06
CA ILE A 104 -7.00 14.13 23.40
C ILE A 104 -7.53 13.35 22.19
N TYR A 105 -6.64 12.79 21.36
CA TYR A 105 -7.07 11.95 20.22
C TYR A 105 -7.83 10.71 20.68
N GLN A 106 -7.36 10.04 21.73
CA GLN A 106 -8.02 8.85 22.29
C GLN A 106 -9.38 9.17 22.90
N ALA A 107 -9.52 10.33 23.55
CA ALA A 107 -10.81 10.78 24.07
C ALA A 107 -11.81 11.07 22.93
N ALA A 108 -11.35 11.74 21.87
CA ALA A 108 -12.17 11.98 20.68
C ALA A 108 -12.55 10.69 19.94
N GLU A 109 -11.63 9.72 19.87
CA GLU A 109 -11.92 8.37 19.34
C GLU A 109 -13.01 7.68 20.14
N GLN A 110 -12.93 7.73 21.47
CA GLN A 110 -13.94 7.14 22.35
C GLN A 110 -15.33 7.76 22.14
N GLU A 111 -15.40 9.07 21.92
CA GLU A 111 -16.66 9.80 21.73
C GLU A 111 -17.27 9.59 20.34
N TYR A 112 -16.45 9.66 19.28
CA TYR A 112 -16.94 9.71 17.90
C TYR A 112 -16.70 8.44 17.09
N GLY A 113 -15.95 7.47 17.61
CA GLY A 113 -15.58 6.25 16.89
C GLY A 113 -14.61 6.51 15.72
N VAL A 114 -13.94 7.66 15.70
CA VAL A 114 -12.93 8.02 14.68
C VAL A 114 -11.55 7.64 15.20
N PRO A 115 -10.76 6.82 14.49
CA PRO A 115 -9.48 6.32 14.98
C PRO A 115 -8.52 7.42 15.43
N TRP A 116 -7.87 7.25 16.58
CA TRP A 116 -6.97 8.27 17.14
C TRP A 116 -5.83 8.62 16.17
N ASN A 117 -5.31 7.63 15.43
CA ASN A 117 -4.21 7.79 14.49
C ASN A 117 -4.61 8.59 13.25
N LEU A 118 -5.89 8.53 12.86
CA LEU A 118 -6.43 9.36 11.79
C LEU A 118 -6.53 10.84 12.21
N LEU A 119 -6.95 11.10 13.46
CA LEU A 119 -7.00 12.45 14.03
C LEU A 119 -5.60 13.06 14.15
N ALA A 120 -4.63 12.27 14.62
CA ALA A 120 -3.23 12.68 14.66
C ALA A 120 -2.68 12.99 13.26
N ALA A 121 -3.01 12.17 12.26
CA ALA A 121 -2.58 12.38 10.88
C ALA A 121 -3.14 13.67 10.27
N ILE A 122 -4.42 13.98 10.50
CA ILE A 122 -5.00 15.27 10.09
C ILE A 122 -4.25 16.41 10.76
N HIS A 123 -4.03 16.35 12.08
CA HIS A 123 -3.31 17.39 12.80
C HIS A 123 -1.85 17.57 12.28
N ARG A 124 -1.18 16.47 11.89
CA ARG A 124 0.14 16.50 11.24
C ARG A 124 0.12 17.19 9.88
N VAL A 125 -0.86 16.88 9.04
CA VAL A 125 -0.96 17.41 7.67
C VAL A 125 -1.37 18.88 7.69
N GLU A 126 -2.28 19.26 8.58
CA GLU A 126 -2.83 20.62 8.64
C GLU A 126 -1.85 21.63 9.22
N THR A 127 -1.18 21.30 10.33
CA THR A 127 -0.36 22.28 11.07
C THR A 127 0.94 21.71 11.62
N VAL A 128 1.33 20.50 11.22
CA VAL A 128 2.51 19.80 11.76
C VAL A 128 2.45 19.83 13.29
N PHE A 129 1.31 19.39 13.84
CA PHE A 129 1.05 19.42 15.28
C PHE A 129 1.13 20.83 15.88
N SER A 130 0.40 21.79 15.30
CA SER A 130 0.32 23.18 15.78
C SER A 130 1.62 23.98 15.71
N THR A 131 2.59 23.56 14.90
CA THR A 131 3.89 24.25 14.82
C THR A 131 3.94 25.32 13.72
N LEU A 132 2.93 25.38 12.84
CA LEU A 132 2.79 26.44 11.85
C LEU A 132 2.37 27.78 12.48
N ASP A 133 3.08 28.86 12.15
CA ASP A 133 2.75 30.23 12.58
C ASP A 133 2.60 31.17 11.36
N PRO A 134 1.41 31.78 11.13
CA PRO A 134 0.16 31.55 11.86
C PRO A 134 -0.53 30.24 11.43
N MET A 135 -1.33 29.64 12.32
CA MET A 135 -2.28 28.57 11.97
C MET A 135 -3.51 29.13 11.23
N GLN A 136 -3.28 29.95 10.21
CA GLN A 136 -4.32 30.51 9.35
C GLN A 136 -3.89 30.39 7.89
N SER A 137 -4.70 29.70 7.09
CA SER A 137 -4.39 29.52 5.66
C SER A 137 -4.76 30.75 4.83
N PRO A 138 -4.14 30.94 3.65
CA PRO A 138 -4.50 32.02 2.72
C PRO A 138 -5.95 31.97 2.23
N VAL A 139 -6.63 30.83 2.35
CA VAL A 139 -8.04 30.67 1.96
C VAL A 139 -9.02 30.85 3.13
N GLY A 140 -8.50 31.13 4.33
CA GLY A 140 -9.31 31.44 5.52
C GLY A 140 -9.63 30.24 6.40
N ALA A 141 -8.90 29.14 6.27
CA ALA A 141 -8.96 28.04 7.23
C ALA A 141 -8.23 28.43 8.53
N GLU A 142 -8.74 28.02 9.68
CA GLU A 142 -8.29 28.52 10.98
C GLU A 142 -8.00 27.36 11.97
N GLY A 143 -7.03 27.57 12.85
CA GLY A 143 -6.82 26.75 14.03
C GLY A 143 -6.02 25.47 13.81
N HIS A 144 -5.97 24.64 14.85
CA HIS A 144 -5.11 23.45 14.92
C HIS A 144 -5.32 22.45 13.77
N THR A 145 -6.57 22.33 13.30
CA THR A 145 -6.98 21.40 12.24
C THR A 145 -7.46 22.12 10.97
N GLN A 146 -7.19 23.43 10.85
CA GLN A 146 -7.50 24.24 9.67
C GLN A 146 -8.96 24.09 9.19
N PHE A 147 -9.92 24.34 10.08
CA PHE A 147 -11.33 24.35 9.69
C PHE A 147 -11.68 25.62 8.90
N MET A 148 -12.47 25.45 7.83
CA MET A 148 -13.17 26.58 7.22
C MET A 148 -14.26 27.09 8.18
N PRO A 149 -14.40 28.42 8.42
CA PRO A 149 -15.38 28.93 9.38
C PRO A 149 -16.84 28.55 9.08
N CYS A 150 -17.21 28.37 7.80
CA CYS A 150 -18.53 27.89 7.43
C CYS A 150 -18.75 26.40 7.69
N THR A 151 -17.69 25.60 7.76
CA THR A 151 -17.77 24.22 8.25
C THR A 151 -17.86 24.21 9.77
N TRP A 152 -17.06 25.05 10.44
CA TRP A 152 -17.07 25.17 11.90
C TRP A 152 -18.44 25.61 12.44
N VAL A 153 -18.98 26.72 11.92
CA VAL A 153 -20.22 27.35 12.39
C VAL A 153 -21.45 26.79 11.70
N GLY A 154 -21.31 26.38 10.43
CA GLY A 154 -22.40 25.78 9.66
C GLY A 154 -22.79 26.60 8.43
N TRP A 155 -23.04 25.89 7.34
CA TRP A 155 -23.30 26.46 6.02
C TRP A 155 -24.63 27.22 5.92
N ASN A 156 -25.51 27.11 6.91
CA ASN A 156 -26.74 27.90 6.98
C ASN A 156 -26.51 29.35 7.47
N HIS A 157 -25.28 29.70 7.91
CA HIS A 157 -24.97 31.08 8.27
C HIS A 157 -25.04 31.99 7.03
N PRO A 158 -25.69 33.17 7.08
CA PRO A 158 -25.94 34.00 5.90
C PRO A 158 -24.70 34.49 5.13
N SER A 159 -23.54 34.51 5.79
CA SER A 159 -22.27 34.88 5.14
C SER A 159 -21.59 33.73 4.40
N CYS A 160 -22.09 32.50 4.53
CA CYS A 160 -21.44 31.33 3.97
C CYS A 160 -21.65 31.19 2.48
N SER A 161 -20.54 31.13 1.75
CA SER A 161 -20.48 31.02 0.29
C SER A 161 -19.09 30.62 -0.16
N GLY A 162 -18.93 30.29 -1.44
CA GLY A 162 -17.63 29.98 -2.04
C GLY A 162 -16.94 28.82 -1.33
N LEU A 163 -15.69 29.03 -0.93
CA LEU A 163 -14.85 28.03 -0.23
C LEU A 163 -15.13 27.94 1.28
N GLY A 164 -16.05 28.73 1.82
CA GLY A 164 -16.47 28.60 3.22
C GLY A 164 -15.71 29.48 4.22
N ALA A 165 -15.01 30.52 3.78
CA ALA A 165 -14.38 31.48 4.69
C ALA A 165 -15.43 32.21 5.56
N GLY A 166 -16.50 32.70 4.92
CA GLY A 166 -17.55 33.46 5.62
C GLY A 166 -17.03 34.77 6.25
N ASN A 167 -17.94 35.65 6.66
CA ASN A 167 -17.61 36.81 7.51
C ASN A 167 -18.39 36.64 8.82
N ILE A 168 -17.88 35.76 9.67
CA ILE A 168 -18.52 35.35 10.92
C ILE A 168 -17.76 35.97 12.09
N PRO A 169 -18.38 36.83 12.90
CA PRO A 169 -17.73 37.39 14.09
C PRO A 169 -17.31 36.31 15.09
N ASP A 170 -16.18 36.50 15.78
CA ASP A 170 -15.64 35.47 16.69
C ASP A 170 -16.62 35.05 17.80
N HIS A 171 -17.36 35.99 18.38
CA HIS A 171 -18.39 35.68 19.39
C HIS A 171 -19.58 34.87 18.85
N VAL A 172 -19.77 34.78 17.54
CA VAL A 172 -20.73 33.87 16.90
C VAL A 172 -20.03 32.56 16.54
N LYS A 173 -18.76 32.64 16.13
CA LYS A 173 -17.96 31.50 15.71
C LYS A 173 -17.69 30.51 16.84
N THR A 174 -17.48 31.02 18.05
CA THR A 174 -17.17 30.21 19.22
C THR A 174 -18.36 29.91 20.12
N ASP A 175 -19.57 30.41 19.80
CA ASP A 175 -20.78 30.17 20.59
C ASP A 175 -21.43 28.83 20.18
N PRO A 176 -21.45 27.79 21.06
CA PRO A 176 -22.03 26.49 20.73
C PRO A 176 -23.49 26.57 20.29
N ALA A 177 -24.28 27.49 20.84
CA ALA A 177 -25.69 27.64 20.46
C ALA A 177 -25.84 28.20 19.04
N MET A 178 -24.91 29.04 18.60
CA MET A 178 -24.89 29.54 17.22
C MET A 178 -24.41 28.46 16.25
N ILE A 179 -23.41 27.67 16.64
CA ILE A 179 -22.91 26.54 15.83
C ILE A 179 -24.04 25.53 15.61
N GLU A 180 -24.76 25.13 16.66
CA GLU A 180 -25.91 24.23 16.56
C GLU A 180 -26.99 24.83 15.64
N LYS A 181 -27.33 26.11 15.84
CA LYS A 181 -28.35 26.82 15.03
C LYS A 181 -28.04 26.81 13.54
N TYR A 182 -26.77 26.97 13.16
CA TYR A 182 -26.38 27.00 11.75
C TYR A 182 -25.94 25.63 11.20
N GLY A 183 -25.92 24.59 12.05
CA GLY A 183 -25.59 23.22 11.69
C GLY A 183 -24.10 23.01 11.43
N GLY A 184 -23.25 23.64 12.23
CA GLY A 184 -21.80 23.47 12.18
C GLY A 184 -21.28 22.30 12.98
N TYR A 185 -19.97 22.09 12.90
CA TYR A 185 -19.27 20.97 13.54
C TYR A 185 -18.43 21.35 14.75
N GLY A 186 -18.30 22.63 15.07
CA GLY A 186 -17.54 23.09 16.23
C GLY A 186 -18.11 22.57 17.55
N VAL A 187 -17.23 22.05 18.42
CA VAL A 187 -17.55 21.44 19.72
C VAL A 187 -16.76 22.15 20.81
N ASP A 188 -17.43 22.53 21.91
CA ASP A 188 -16.80 22.94 23.18
C ASP A 188 -16.48 21.68 23.98
N ALA A 189 -15.37 21.05 23.63
CA ALA A 189 -14.91 19.81 24.25
C ALA A 189 -14.18 20.09 25.56
N SER A 190 -13.48 21.22 25.64
CA SER A 190 -12.82 21.71 26.86
C SER A 190 -13.81 22.05 28.00
N GLY A 191 -15.09 22.30 27.67
CA GLY A 191 -16.15 22.60 28.62
C GLY A 191 -16.07 24.03 29.18
N ASN A 192 -15.41 24.93 28.46
CA ASN A 192 -15.15 26.30 28.90
C ASN A 192 -16.28 27.29 28.51
N GLY A 193 -17.28 26.82 27.76
CA GLY A 193 -18.41 27.59 27.26
C GLY A 193 -18.21 28.13 25.83
N MET A 194 -17.09 27.83 25.19
CA MET A 194 -16.73 28.26 23.84
C MET A 194 -16.20 27.06 23.03
N ALA A 195 -16.64 26.93 21.79
CA ALA A 195 -16.04 26.02 20.82
C ALA A 195 -15.00 26.78 20.00
N ASP A 196 -13.75 26.78 20.43
CA ASP A 196 -12.68 27.57 19.84
C ASP A 196 -11.78 26.75 18.90
N PRO A 197 -11.68 27.05 17.58
CA PRO A 197 -10.76 26.34 16.68
C PRO A 197 -9.27 26.52 17.06
N TRP A 198 -8.96 27.49 17.93
CA TRP A 198 -7.62 27.73 18.49
C TRP A 198 -7.39 27.03 19.85
N ASP A 199 -8.40 26.36 20.39
CA ASP A 199 -8.22 25.39 21.46
C ASP A 199 -8.01 24.00 20.86
N LEU A 200 -6.99 23.29 21.34
CA LEU A 200 -6.61 22.01 20.77
C LEU A 200 -7.69 20.95 21.00
N GLU A 201 -8.29 20.89 22.18
CA GLU A 201 -9.28 19.87 22.52
C GLU A 201 -10.54 20.08 21.68
N ASP A 202 -11.03 21.32 21.61
CA ASP A 202 -12.16 21.71 20.77
C ASP A 202 -11.89 21.39 19.28
N ALA A 203 -10.71 21.72 18.76
CA ALA A 203 -10.36 21.49 17.36
C ALA A 203 -10.29 20.00 16.99
N ILE A 204 -9.73 19.15 17.86
CA ILE A 204 -9.65 17.70 17.63
C ILE A 204 -11.03 17.05 17.73
N PHE A 205 -11.84 17.40 18.73
CA PHE A 205 -13.19 16.87 18.86
C PHE A 205 -14.09 17.33 17.70
N SER A 206 -13.93 18.57 17.23
CA SER A 206 -14.65 19.07 16.05
C SER A 206 -14.24 18.34 14.76
N ALA A 207 -12.95 18.02 14.60
CA ALA A 207 -12.45 17.18 13.50
C ALA A 207 -13.07 15.77 13.57
N ALA A 208 -13.08 15.15 14.74
CA ALA A 208 -13.69 13.84 14.95
C ALA A 208 -15.20 13.86 14.66
N ASN A 209 -15.94 14.87 15.14
CA ASN A 209 -17.36 15.08 14.84
C ASN A 209 -17.62 15.16 13.33
N TYR A 210 -16.82 15.97 12.61
CA TYR A 210 -16.93 16.10 11.17
C TYR A 210 -16.68 14.78 10.45
N LEU A 211 -15.58 14.09 10.78
CA LEU A 211 -15.21 12.83 10.10
C LEU A 211 -16.22 11.72 10.38
N ALA A 212 -16.71 11.62 11.62
CA ALA A 212 -17.76 10.66 11.98
C ALA A 212 -19.03 10.88 11.15
N ALA A 213 -19.47 12.13 11.03
CA ALA A 213 -20.64 12.49 10.21
C ALA A 213 -20.45 12.19 8.71
N ASN A 214 -19.21 12.06 8.25
CA ASN A 214 -18.87 11.76 6.86
C ASN A 214 -18.38 10.31 6.65
N GLY A 215 -18.62 9.41 7.62
CA GLY A 215 -18.48 7.96 7.43
C GLY A 215 -17.24 7.32 8.06
N ALA A 216 -16.32 8.10 8.66
CA ALA A 216 -15.13 7.54 9.30
C ALA A 216 -15.48 6.59 10.46
N ALA A 217 -16.52 6.90 11.24
CA ALA A 217 -16.99 6.05 12.33
C ALA A 217 -17.54 4.69 11.84
N THR A 218 -17.84 4.56 10.55
CA THR A 218 -18.31 3.33 9.90
C THR A 218 -17.28 2.71 8.96
N GLY A 219 -16.03 3.20 8.97
CA GLY A 219 -14.93 2.67 8.18
C GLY A 219 -14.71 3.32 6.80
N ASP A 220 -15.52 4.31 6.40
CA ASP A 220 -15.30 5.07 5.16
C ASP A 220 -14.30 6.21 5.40
N PHE A 221 -13.03 5.85 5.66
CA PHE A 221 -11.98 6.81 5.95
C PHE A 221 -11.61 7.66 4.73
N GLU A 222 -11.46 7.03 3.56
CA GLU A 222 -11.16 7.75 2.31
C GLU A 222 -12.26 8.78 1.99
N GLY A 223 -13.53 8.38 2.08
CA GLY A 223 -14.67 9.27 1.83
C GLY A 223 -14.75 10.41 2.84
N ALA A 224 -14.55 10.11 4.14
CA ALA A 224 -14.59 11.12 5.19
C ALA A 224 -13.46 12.15 5.08
N VAL A 225 -12.23 11.70 4.83
CA VAL A 225 -11.06 12.58 4.63
C VAL A 225 -11.21 13.37 3.33
N PHE A 226 -11.78 12.75 2.28
CA PHE A 226 -12.09 13.47 1.05
C PHE A 226 -13.17 14.53 1.26
N ALA A 227 -14.16 14.29 2.12
CA ALA A 227 -15.14 15.31 2.50
C ALA A 227 -14.45 16.52 3.17
N TYR A 228 -13.46 16.26 4.01
CA TYR A 228 -12.72 17.26 4.78
C TYR A 228 -12.00 18.30 3.90
N ASN A 229 -11.20 17.86 2.93
CA ASN A 229 -10.36 18.76 2.11
C ASN A 229 -10.71 18.78 0.60
N ARG A 230 -11.44 17.77 0.09
CA ARG A 230 -11.82 17.59 -1.33
C ARG A 230 -10.66 17.39 -2.29
N ALA A 231 -9.49 17.02 -1.78
CA ALA A 231 -8.32 16.73 -2.58
C ALA A 231 -7.85 15.28 -2.37
N SER A 232 -7.68 14.52 -3.46
CA SER A 232 -7.19 13.14 -3.37
C SER A 232 -5.78 13.07 -2.77
N TRP A 233 -4.90 14.01 -3.13
CA TRP A 233 -3.55 14.07 -2.58
C TRP A 233 -3.54 14.27 -1.05
N TYR A 234 -4.53 14.98 -0.52
CA TYR A 234 -4.67 15.18 0.92
C TYR A 234 -5.12 13.89 1.60
N VAL A 235 -6.06 13.16 0.99
CA VAL A 235 -6.48 11.84 1.45
C VAL A 235 -5.28 10.89 1.51
N ASP A 236 -4.50 10.85 0.44
CA ASP A 236 -3.32 9.99 0.33
C ASP A 236 -2.29 10.30 1.42
N ASP A 237 -1.99 11.58 1.67
CA ASP A 237 -1.04 11.98 2.71
C ASP A 237 -1.57 11.65 4.12
N VAL A 238 -2.83 11.98 4.42
CA VAL A 238 -3.45 11.72 5.74
C VAL A 238 -3.47 10.22 6.03
N LEU A 239 -3.93 9.38 5.09
CA LEU A 239 -3.98 7.93 5.30
C LEU A 239 -2.57 7.34 5.41
N SER A 240 -1.61 7.87 4.64
CA SER A 240 -0.21 7.46 4.76
C SER A 240 0.37 7.78 6.14
N TYR A 241 0.04 8.93 6.75
CA TYR A 241 0.49 9.24 8.11
C TYR A 241 -0.23 8.40 9.16
N ALA A 242 -1.54 8.20 9.00
CA ALA A 242 -2.32 7.41 9.94
C ALA A 242 -1.82 5.96 10.04
N ASP A 243 -1.46 5.35 8.89
CA ASP A 243 -0.85 4.02 8.81
C ASP A 243 0.50 3.97 9.54
N ARG A 244 1.38 4.95 9.33
CA ARG A 244 2.70 5.01 10.00
C ARG A 244 2.60 5.07 11.52
N TYR A 245 1.59 5.75 12.07
CA TYR A 245 1.45 5.93 13.51
C TYR A 245 1.03 4.66 14.26
N VAL A 246 0.59 3.63 13.53
CA VAL A 246 0.19 2.33 14.09
C VAL A 246 0.98 1.14 13.54
N ASP A 247 1.46 1.21 12.30
CA ASP A 247 2.20 0.14 11.60
C ASP A 247 3.70 0.46 11.41
N GLY A 248 4.18 1.58 11.98
CA GLY A 248 5.57 2.02 11.93
C GLY A 248 6.56 1.23 12.80
N PHE A 249 6.46 -0.10 12.77
CA PHE A 249 7.56 -1.05 12.81
C PHE A 249 7.00 -2.42 12.40
N VAL A 250 7.10 -2.80 11.13
CA VAL A 250 7.17 -4.24 10.83
C VAL A 250 8.53 -4.69 11.31
N ALA A 251 8.65 -5.00 12.60
CA ALA A 251 9.71 -5.86 13.09
C ALA A 251 9.48 -7.22 12.40
N LEU A 252 10.01 -7.38 11.18
CA LEU A 252 10.12 -8.69 10.57
C LEU A 252 10.97 -9.52 11.53
N ASP A 253 10.35 -10.51 12.16
CA ASP A 253 11.04 -11.49 12.99
C ASP A 253 12.22 -12.04 12.18
N PHE A 254 13.44 -11.76 12.67
CA PHE A 254 14.70 -11.75 11.92
C PHE A 254 15.24 -13.16 11.58
N ASP A 255 14.38 -14.15 11.34
CA ASP A 255 14.79 -15.55 11.14
C ASP A 255 14.81 -16.00 9.66
N TYR A 256 14.58 -15.09 8.70
CA TYR A 256 14.59 -15.47 7.28
C TYR A 256 15.18 -14.41 6.33
N LEU A 257 16.41 -13.97 6.58
CA LEU A 257 17.18 -13.19 5.61
C LEU A 257 18.34 -14.02 5.03
N PRO A 258 18.58 -13.96 3.71
CA PRO A 258 19.85 -14.41 3.14
C PRO A 258 21.00 -13.68 3.82
N SER A 259 22.03 -14.41 4.21
CA SER A 259 23.25 -13.85 4.80
C SER A 259 23.84 -12.75 3.90
N GLY A 260 23.86 -11.50 4.35
CA GLY A 260 24.52 -10.37 3.67
C GLY A 260 23.72 -9.06 3.59
N VAL A 261 22.39 -9.09 3.73
CA VAL A 261 21.55 -7.87 3.68
C VAL A 261 21.30 -7.35 5.09
N THR A 262 22.09 -6.37 5.55
CA THR A 262 22.00 -5.79 6.91
C THR A 262 21.32 -4.41 6.96
N ASN A 263 20.76 -3.94 5.84
CA ASN A 263 20.15 -2.62 5.75
C ASN A 263 18.62 -2.74 5.74
N GLU A 264 17.95 -2.16 6.73
CA GLU A 264 16.49 -2.22 6.95
C GLU A 264 15.71 -1.75 5.72
N LEU A 265 16.17 -0.66 5.08
CA LEU A 265 15.52 -0.10 3.90
C LEU A 265 15.52 -1.07 2.70
N VAL A 266 16.56 -1.89 2.55
CA VAL A 266 16.57 -2.98 1.55
C VAL A 266 15.63 -4.11 1.95
N GLN A 267 15.60 -4.45 3.25
CA GLN A 267 14.81 -5.57 3.78
C GLN A 267 13.30 -5.34 3.67
N VAL A 268 12.80 -4.14 4.01
CA VAL A 268 11.36 -3.83 3.92
C VAL A 268 10.81 -4.04 2.51
N GLY A 269 11.62 -3.76 1.49
CA GLY A 269 11.25 -3.97 0.09
C GLY A 269 11.00 -5.43 -0.28
N THR A 270 11.57 -6.39 0.46
CA THR A 270 11.45 -7.82 0.14
C THR A 270 10.03 -8.36 0.28
N LYS A 271 9.17 -7.70 1.09
CA LYS A 271 7.73 -7.99 1.23
C LYS A 271 7.01 -8.06 -0.12
N TRP A 272 7.45 -7.24 -1.08
CA TRP A 272 6.78 -7.07 -2.36
C TRP A 272 7.31 -7.97 -3.48
N ILE A 273 8.35 -8.76 -3.21
CA ILE A 273 8.94 -9.64 -4.21
C ILE A 273 7.93 -10.74 -4.58
N GLY A 274 7.57 -10.79 -5.87
CA GLY A 274 6.62 -11.76 -6.40
C GLY A 274 5.14 -11.45 -6.13
N SER A 275 4.84 -10.39 -5.38
CA SER A 275 3.47 -9.96 -5.03
C SER A 275 3.15 -8.54 -5.51
N SER A 276 4.07 -7.88 -6.21
CA SER A 276 3.90 -6.52 -6.72
C SER A 276 3.85 -6.46 -8.24
N THR A 277 3.25 -5.39 -8.76
CA THR A 277 3.16 -5.09 -10.18
C THR A 277 3.59 -3.65 -10.43
N TYR A 278 4.42 -3.44 -11.44
CA TYR A 278 4.77 -2.08 -11.84
C TYR A 278 3.60 -1.40 -12.55
N VAL A 279 3.23 -0.23 -12.07
CA VAL A 279 2.22 0.65 -12.69
C VAL A 279 2.83 2.04 -12.76
N PHE A 280 2.90 2.63 -13.95
CA PHE A 280 3.39 4.00 -14.08
C PHE A 280 2.47 4.97 -13.33
N GLY A 281 3.01 5.69 -12.35
CA GLY A 281 2.23 6.52 -11.43
C GLY A 281 1.43 5.75 -10.37
N GLY A 282 1.60 4.42 -10.25
CA GLY A 282 1.01 3.63 -9.18
C GLY A 282 1.73 3.85 -7.85
N GLY A 283 1.11 3.43 -6.76
CA GLY A 283 1.68 3.53 -5.41
C GLY A 283 1.59 4.94 -4.85
N ARG A 284 0.61 5.73 -5.32
CA ARG A 284 0.38 7.13 -4.91
C ARG A 284 -0.80 7.31 -3.97
N ASN A 285 -1.47 6.21 -3.66
CA ASN A 285 -2.63 6.12 -2.80
C ASN A 285 -2.58 4.76 -2.08
N GLN A 286 -3.34 4.63 -1.00
CA GLN A 286 -3.32 3.42 -0.18
C GLN A 286 -3.84 2.20 -0.94
N SER A 287 -4.83 2.37 -1.82
CA SER A 287 -5.41 1.26 -2.59
C SER A 287 -4.39 0.58 -3.52
N ASP A 288 -3.48 1.34 -4.12
CA ASP A 288 -2.39 0.81 -4.93
C ASP A 288 -1.35 0.11 -4.07
N ILE A 289 -0.96 0.72 -2.95
CA ILE A 289 0.03 0.17 -2.01
C ILE A 289 -0.46 -1.17 -1.44
N ALA A 290 -1.73 -1.25 -1.03
CA ALA A 290 -2.37 -2.43 -0.46
C ALA A 290 -2.28 -3.67 -1.36
N VAL A 291 -2.28 -3.47 -2.68
CA VAL A 291 -2.20 -4.55 -3.68
C VAL A 291 -0.85 -4.58 -4.42
N GLY A 292 0.17 -3.92 -3.88
CA GLY A 292 1.54 -3.95 -4.40
C GLY A 292 1.71 -3.30 -5.78
N ARG A 293 0.91 -2.30 -6.13
CA ARG A 293 1.06 -1.53 -7.37
C ARG A 293 1.98 -0.34 -7.13
N PHE A 294 3.15 -0.35 -7.76
CA PHE A 294 4.15 0.70 -7.56
C PHE A 294 4.72 1.20 -8.90
N ASP A 295 5.01 2.50 -8.99
CA ASP A 295 6.07 3.00 -9.86
C ASP A 295 7.44 2.93 -9.14
N CYS A 296 8.53 3.25 -9.84
CA CYS A 296 9.86 3.17 -9.24
C CYS A 296 10.02 4.10 -8.03
N SER A 297 9.58 5.36 -8.12
CA SER A 297 9.74 6.37 -7.07
C SER A 297 8.80 6.21 -5.87
N SER A 298 7.59 5.73 -6.08
CA SER A 298 6.60 5.41 -5.04
C SER A 298 7.02 4.20 -4.22
N PHE A 299 7.66 3.21 -4.84
CA PHE A 299 8.29 2.13 -4.09
C PHE A 299 9.41 2.64 -3.18
N ILE A 300 10.25 3.57 -3.68
CA ILE A 300 11.27 4.22 -2.84
C ILE A 300 10.60 4.97 -1.69
N HIS A 301 9.60 5.80 -1.98
CA HIS A 301 8.86 6.53 -0.96
C HIS A 301 8.30 5.59 0.11
N TRP A 302 7.59 4.53 -0.30
CA TRP A 302 7.05 3.52 0.59
C TRP A 302 8.13 2.88 1.45
N ALA A 303 9.25 2.43 0.86
CA ALA A 303 10.32 1.76 1.57
C ALA A 303 11.01 2.68 2.61
N PHE A 304 11.28 3.94 2.24
CA PHE A 304 11.80 4.95 3.17
C PHE A 304 10.82 5.23 4.31
N ASN A 305 9.53 5.27 3.98
CA ASN A 305 8.47 5.47 4.95
C ASN A 305 8.40 4.32 5.98
N GLN A 306 8.64 3.08 5.55
CA GLN A 306 8.66 1.92 6.46
C GLN A 306 9.78 1.99 7.50
N VAL A 307 10.89 2.67 7.18
CA VAL A 307 12.04 2.85 8.08
C VAL A 307 12.05 4.22 8.75
N GLY A 308 10.90 4.92 8.75
CA GLY A 308 10.74 6.20 9.45
C GLY A 308 11.49 7.39 8.82
N VAL A 309 11.91 7.29 7.56
CA VAL A 309 12.58 8.40 6.87
C VAL A 309 11.62 9.10 5.90
N GLU A 310 11.28 10.35 6.21
CA GLU A 310 10.41 11.16 5.35
C GLU A 310 11.18 11.71 4.14
N VAL A 311 10.77 11.30 2.94
CA VAL A 311 11.33 11.79 1.65
C VAL A 311 10.37 12.71 0.90
N GLY A 312 9.35 13.21 1.59
CA GLY A 312 8.33 14.13 1.10
C GLY A 312 6.92 13.51 0.97
N PRO A 313 5.92 14.30 0.55
CA PRO A 313 4.53 13.86 0.42
C PRO A 313 4.34 12.78 -0.65
N LEU A 314 3.53 11.75 -0.37
CA LEU A 314 3.35 10.55 -1.20
C LEU A 314 3.04 10.88 -2.67
N HIS A 315 2.17 11.85 -2.88
CA HIS A 315 1.71 12.28 -4.19
C HIS A 315 2.76 13.06 -5.01
N SER A 316 3.81 13.59 -4.37
CA SER A 316 4.78 14.51 -5.00
C SER A 316 6.17 13.92 -5.22
N VAL A 317 6.52 12.84 -4.51
CA VAL A 317 7.86 12.25 -4.59
C VAL A 317 8.08 11.53 -5.91
N THR A 318 8.99 12.03 -6.74
CA THR A 318 9.32 11.44 -8.04
C THR A 318 10.80 11.12 -8.10
N THR A 319 11.22 10.39 -9.14
CA THR A 319 12.66 10.21 -9.41
C THR A 319 13.41 11.54 -9.53
N ASP A 320 12.74 12.58 -10.06
CA ASP A 320 13.31 13.92 -10.22
C ASP A 320 13.44 14.68 -8.90
N THR A 321 12.62 14.40 -7.89
CA THR A 321 12.80 15.00 -6.55
C THR A 321 13.86 14.22 -5.78
N LEU A 322 13.80 12.89 -5.79
CA LEU A 322 14.71 12.00 -5.06
C LEU A 322 16.18 12.20 -5.44
N LYS A 323 16.47 12.49 -6.71
CA LYS A 323 17.86 12.72 -7.17
C LYS A 323 18.52 13.97 -6.59
N HIS A 324 17.75 14.85 -5.95
CA HIS A 324 18.25 16.07 -5.30
C HIS A 324 18.18 15.98 -3.76
N MET A 325 17.73 14.86 -3.22
CA MET A 325 17.67 14.60 -1.78
C MET A 325 18.89 13.81 -1.32
N GLY A 326 19.22 13.93 -0.03
CA GLY A 326 20.38 13.28 0.56
C GLY A 326 21.73 13.89 0.15
N GLN A 327 22.80 13.17 0.45
CA GLN A 327 24.18 13.52 0.08
C GLN A 327 24.61 12.74 -1.17
N SER A 328 25.15 13.45 -2.16
CA SER A 328 25.74 12.82 -3.34
C SER A 328 27.01 12.06 -2.96
N VAL A 329 27.08 10.78 -3.34
CA VAL A 329 28.21 9.89 -3.04
C VAL A 329 28.81 9.37 -4.36
N PRO A 330 30.14 9.23 -4.51
CA PRO A 330 30.70 8.61 -5.69
C PRO A 330 30.33 7.11 -5.75
N PRO A 331 30.10 6.51 -6.94
CA PRO A 331 29.75 5.09 -7.06
C PRO A 331 30.69 4.12 -6.34
N SER A 332 31.98 4.44 -6.27
CA SER A 332 32.98 3.63 -5.55
C SER A 332 32.78 3.57 -4.03
N GLU A 333 31.97 4.48 -3.47
CA GLU A 333 31.68 4.57 -2.04
C GLU A 333 30.21 4.22 -1.72
N MET A 334 29.44 3.75 -2.71
CA MET A 334 28.04 3.39 -2.50
C MET A 334 27.92 2.23 -1.50
N LYS A 335 26.91 2.29 -0.65
CA LYS A 335 26.63 1.31 0.41
C LYS A 335 25.16 0.89 0.35
N PRO A 336 24.82 -0.32 0.83
CA PRO A 336 23.42 -0.74 0.92
C PRO A 336 22.56 0.34 1.59
N GLY A 337 21.42 0.67 0.98
CA GLY A 337 20.54 1.77 1.38
C GLY A 337 20.69 3.06 0.57
N ASP A 338 21.78 3.26 -0.16
CA ASP A 338 21.91 4.40 -1.06
C ASP A 338 20.97 4.28 -2.26
N LEU A 339 20.41 5.40 -2.74
CA LEU A 339 19.65 5.42 -3.99
C LEU A 339 20.58 5.43 -5.20
N VAL A 340 20.30 4.56 -6.17
CA VAL A 340 21.00 4.46 -7.47
C VAL A 340 20.05 4.83 -8.60
N PHE A 341 20.55 5.58 -9.59
CA PHE A 341 19.74 6.13 -10.67
C PHE A 341 20.20 5.65 -12.05
N PHE A 342 19.23 5.57 -12.97
CA PHE A 342 19.45 5.01 -14.30
C PHE A 342 18.80 5.85 -15.40
N ASP A 343 19.52 6.01 -16.51
CA ASP A 343 19.08 6.68 -17.73
C ASP A 343 18.32 5.68 -18.62
N THR A 344 17.02 5.51 -18.34
CA THR A 344 16.15 4.57 -19.05
C THR A 344 15.40 5.25 -20.21
N TYR A 345 14.15 5.63 -20.02
CA TYR A 345 13.34 6.34 -21.03
C TYR A 345 13.64 7.86 -21.06
N LYS A 346 14.39 8.35 -20.06
CA LYS A 346 14.95 9.70 -19.94
C LYS A 346 16.18 9.64 -19.04
N ILE A 347 16.92 10.74 -18.95
CA ILE A 347 17.96 10.93 -17.92
C ILE A 347 17.30 10.86 -16.54
N ASP A 348 17.90 10.08 -15.62
CA ASP A 348 17.32 9.76 -14.31
C ASP A 348 15.87 9.23 -14.44
N GLY A 349 15.64 8.33 -15.41
CA GLY A 349 14.33 7.74 -15.69
C GLY A 349 13.93 6.62 -14.73
N HIS A 350 14.87 6.08 -13.95
CA HIS A 350 14.59 5.03 -12.97
C HIS A 350 15.43 5.20 -11.71
N VAL A 351 14.94 4.69 -10.60
CA VAL A 351 15.61 4.70 -9.28
C VAL A 351 15.39 3.38 -8.56
N GLY A 352 16.39 2.98 -7.78
CA GLY A 352 16.37 1.81 -6.91
C GLY A 352 17.18 2.05 -5.64
N ILE A 353 17.05 1.16 -4.66
CA ILE A 353 17.86 1.13 -3.44
C ILE A 353 19.01 0.14 -3.67
N TYR A 354 20.25 0.59 -3.56
CA TYR A 354 21.41 -0.29 -3.65
C TYR A 354 21.36 -1.33 -2.53
N ALA A 355 21.54 -2.60 -2.89
CA ALA A 355 21.41 -3.73 -2.00
C ALA A 355 22.77 -4.35 -1.59
N GLY A 356 23.87 -3.82 -2.13
CA GLY A 356 25.19 -4.45 -2.00
C GLY A 356 25.49 -5.38 -3.18
N ASP A 357 26.74 -5.83 -3.28
CA ASP A 357 27.21 -6.81 -4.27
C ASP A 357 26.83 -6.53 -5.73
N GLY A 358 26.72 -5.24 -6.08
CA GLY A 358 26.35 -4.83 -7.42
C GLY A 358 24.87 -5.03 -7.76
N GLN A 359 24.01 -5.21 -6.75
CA GLN A 359 22.57 -5.35 -6.90
C GLN A 359 21.83 -4.12 -6.38
N PHE A 360 20.62 -3.92 -6.88
CA PHE A 360 19.64 -2.98 -6.31
C PHE A 360 18.27 -3.63 -6.21
N ILE A 361 17.45 -3.16 -5.28
CA ILE A 361 16.02 -3.46 -5.21
C ILE A 361 15.21 -2.25 -5.71
N GLY A 362 14.18 -2.51 -6.51
CA GLY A 362 13.33 -1.47 -7.08
C GLY A 362 12.12 -2.08 -7.78
N ALA A 363 11.13 -1.26 -8.15
CA ALA A 363 9.96 -1.71 -8.91
C ALA A 363 10.22 -1.60 -10.42
N GLN A 364 10.47 -2.72 -11.11
CA GLN A 364 10.71 -2.76 -12.56
C GLN A 364 9.45 -3.11 -13.36
N SER A 365 9.34 -2.56 -14.57
CA SER A 365 8.18 -2.77 -15.46
C SER A 365 7.88 -4.24 -15.77
N SER A 366 8.89 -5.12 -15.75
CA SER A 366 8.74 -6.54 -16.08
C SER A 366 8.41 -7.43 -14.88
N THR A 367 8.81 -7.05 -13.68
CA THR A 367 8.89 -7.95 -12.51
C THR A 367 8.23 -7.41 -11.26
N GLY A 368 7.76 -6.16 -11.26
CA GLY A 368 7.40 -5.48 -10.03
C GLY A 368 8.66 -5.25 -9.18
N VAL A 369 8.52 -5.26 -7.87
CA VAL A 369 9.64 -5.17 -6.93
C VAL A 369 10.51 -6.42 -7.00
N ALA A 370 11.78 -6.25 -7.37
CA ALA A 370 12.76 -7.33 -7.39
C ALA A 370 14.19 -6.83 -7.16
N PHE A 371 15.06 -7.76 -6.75
CA PHE A 371 16.50 -7.57 -6.82
C PHE A 371 16.99 -7.72 -8.26
N VAL A 372 17.88 -6.82 -8.66
CA VAL A 372 18.41 -6.73 -10.02
C VAL A 372 19.91 -6.49 -9.97
N ASP A 373 20.67 -7.27 -10.74
CA ASP A 373 22.09 -7.02 -10.98
C ASP A 373 22.26 -5.78 -11.87
N MET A 374 22.97 -4.77 -11.37
CA MET A 374 23.32 -3.54 -12.09
C MET A 374 24.74 -3.52 -12.64
N THR A 375 25.51 -4.61 -12.46
CA THR A 375 26.89 -4.74 -12.97
C THR A 375 26.97 -5.43 -14.32
N SER A 376 25.87 -6.06 -14.77
CA SER A 376 25.79 -6.71 -16.07
C SER A 376 24.51 -6.36 -16.84
N GLY A 377 24.49 -6.70 -18.13
CA GLY A 377 23.28 -6.62 -18.96
C GLY A 377 22.75 -5.19 -19.18
N TYR A 378 21.41 -5.07 -19.21
CA TYR A 378 20.73 -3.80 -19.46
C TYR A 378 21.08 -2.74 -18.42
N TRP A 379 20.99 -3.08 -17.13
CA TRP A 379 21.13 -2.14 -16.02
C TRP A 379 22.54 -1.58 -15.89
N ALA A 380 23.57 -2.34 -16.25
CA ALA A 380 24.94 -1.83 -16.34
C ALA A 380 25.11 -0.72 -17.38
N ASN A 381 24.38 -0.79 -18.50
CA ASN A 381 24.49 0.19 -19.57
C ASN A 381 23.71 1.48 -19.28
N VAL A 382 22.68 1.40 -18.44
CA VAL A 382 21.82 2.55 -18.10
C VAL A 382 22.15 3.15 -16.74
N PHE A 383 22.97 2.51 -15.90
CA PHE A 383 23.41 3.12 -14.65
C PHE A 383 24.23 4.38 -14.95
N ASN A 384 23.77 5.53 -14.47
CA ASN A 384 24.34 6.82 -14.85
C ASN A 384 25.41 7.33 -13.86
N GLY A 385 25.70 6.56 -12.82
CA GLY A 385 26.70 6.90 -11.80
C GLY A 385 26.22 7.86 -10.72
N ARG A 386 24.95 8.28 -10.73
CA ARG A 386 24.37 9.06 -9.63
C ARG A 386 24.01 8.14 -8.47
N VAL A 387 24.50 8.50 -7.28
CA VAL A 387 24.19 7.84 -6.01
C VAL A 387 23.83 8.90 -4.97
N GLN A 388 22.73 8.70 -4.24
CA GLN A 388 22.31 9.57 -3.15
C GLN A 388 22.20 8.79 -1.83
N ARG A 389 22.82 9.31 -0.78
CA ARG A 389 22.80 8.73 0.58
C ARG A 389 21.89 9.51 1.51
N PHE A 390 21.07 8.82 2.28
CA PHE A 390 20.16 9.38 3.26
C PHE A 390 20.59 8.94 4.65
N GLY A 391 20.69 9.89 5.59
CA GLY A 391 21.20 9.64 6.93
C GLY A 391 22.71 9.41 6.95
N SER A 392 23.39 9.97 7.95
CA SER A 392 24.81 9.77 8.24
C SER A 392 24.99 9.39 9.69
#